data_AF-A0A955RC17-F1
#
_entry.id   AF-A0A955RC17-F1
#
_cell.length_a   1.000
_cell.length_b   1.000
_cell.length_c   1.000
_cell.angle_alpha   90.00
_cell.angle_beta   90.00
_cell.angle_gamma   90.00
#
_symmetry.space_group_name_H-M   'P 1'
#
loop_
_entity.id
_entity.type
_entity.pdbx_description
1 polymer ?
#
loop_
_entity_poly.entity_id
_entity_poly.type
_entity_poly.pdbx_seq_one_letter_code
_entity_poly.pdbx_strand_id
1 'polypeptide(L)' 'MALRPLSADDLDALVALDADPEVMRHITGGPPTPRGLYLDVLLPRMLAAGGGDPERGFFVADDTDG' A
#
# COMPACT_ATOMS: atom_id res chain seq x y z
N MET A 1 -6.64 -3.85 -15.47
CA MET A 1 -6.82 -3.74 -14.00
C MET A 1 -7.06 -5.09 -13.30
N ALA A 2 -6.18 -5.50 -12.38
CA ALA A 2 -6.28 -6.71 -11.55
C ALA A 2 -6.00 -6.41 -10.07
N LEU A 3 -6.65 -7.13 -9.16
CA LEU A 3 -6.39 -7.04 -7.71
C LEU A 3 -5.66 -8.30 -7.23
N ARG A 4 -4.61 -8.11 -6.44
CA ARG A 4 -3.90 -9.21 -5.77
C ARG A 4 -3.61 -8.85 -4.31
N PRO A 5 -3.46 -9.84 -3.41
CA PRO A 5 -3.06 -9.58 -2.04
C PRO A 5 -1.74 -8.80 -1.98
N LEU A 6 -1.67 -7.86 -1.04
CA LEU A 6 -0.44 -7.12 -0.73
C LEU A 6 0.65 -8.07 -0.26
N SER A 7 1.88 -7.81 -0.70
CA SER A 7 3.08 -8.53 -0.29
C SER A 7 4.14 -7.58 0.26
N ALA A 8 5.20 -8.14 0.84
CA ALA A 8 6.32 -7.34 1.33
C ALA A 8 7.07 -6.60 0.20
N ASP A 9 7.03 -7.14 -1.02
CA ASP A 9 7.72 -6.57 -2.19
C ASP A 9 7.06 -5.27 -2.70
N ASP A 10 5.83 -5.00 -2.26
CA ASP A 10 5.06 -3.82 -2.66
C ASP A 10 5.42 -2.57 -1.84
N LEU A 11 6.39 -2.66 -0.93
CA LEU A 11 6.84 -1.53 -0.09
C LEU A 11 7.21 -0.29 -0.90
N ASP A 12 7.94 -0.49 -2.01
CA ASP A 12 8.40 0.63 -2.85
C ASP A 12 7.23 1.34 -3.52
N ALA A 13 6.25 0.57 -4.00
CA ALA A 13 5.05 1.09 -4.62
C ALA A 13 4.16 1.85 -3.61
N LEU A 14 4.02 1.33 -2.38
CA LEU A 14 3.29 2.00 -1.30
C LEU A 14 3.91 3.36 -0.95
N VAL A 15 5.24 3.40 -0.80
CA VAL A 15 5.96 4.65 -0.49
C VAL A 15 5.85 5.64 -1.65
N ALA A 16 5.95 5.18 -2.89
CA ALA A 16 5.78 6.04 -4.06
C ALA A 16 4.37 6.63 -4.14
N LEU A 17 3.35 5.82 -3.86
CA LEU A 17 1.95 6.24 -3.88
C LEU A 17 1.65 7.28 -2.79
N ASP A 18 2.18 7.09 -1.58
CA ASP A 18 2.00 8.03 -0.46
C ASP A 18 2.84 9.32 -0.61
N ALA A 19 3.88 9.28 -1.45
CA ALA A 19 4.65 10.45 -1.86
C ALA A 19 4.02 11.22 -3.03
N ASP A 20 3.03 10.65 -3.72
CA ASP A 20 2.39 11.28 -4.86
C ASP A 20 1.39 12.37 -4.39
N PRO A 21 1.65 13.65 -4.67
CA PRO A 21 0.74 14.74 -4.30
C PRO A 21 -0.66 14.61 -4.93
N GLU A 22 -0.76 13.98 -6.10
CA GLU A 22 -2.03 13.70 -6.78
C GLU A 22 -2.86 12.65 -6.04
N VAL A 23 -2.23 11.74 -5.29
CA VAL A 23 -2.90 10.77 -4.42
C VAL A 23 -3.23 11.41 -3.09
N MET A 24 -2.25 12.06 -2.47
CA MET A 24 -2.40 12.64 -1.13
C MET A 24 -3.51 13.70 -1.08
N ARG A 25 -3.77 14.43 -2.18
CA ARG A 25 -4.92 15.33 -2.25
C ARG A 25 -6.28 14.66 -1.95
N HIS A 26 -6.41 13.35 -2.16
CA HIS A 26 -7.66 12.60 -1.94
C HIS A 26 -7.73 11.87 -0.60
N ILE A 27 -6.60 11.53 0.02
CA ILE A 27 -6.56 10.77 1.28
C ILE A 27 -6.44 11.73 2.47
N THR A 28 -5.42 12.59 2.44
CA THR A 28 -5.16 13.68 3.39
C THR A 28 -4.01 14.52 2.81
N GLY A 29 -4.13 15.85 2.79
CA GLY A 29 -3.03 16.75 2.37
C GLY A 29 -1.84 16.81 3.35
N GLY A 30 -1.64 15.75 4.13
CA GLY A 30 -0.57 15.61 5.10
C GLY A 30 0.77 15.28 4.44
N PRO A 31 1.88 15.40 5.19
CA PRO A 31 3.19 15.01 4.70
C PRO A 31 3.26 13.51 4.41
N PRO A 32 4.05 13.08 3.40
CA PRO A 32 4.23 11.67 3.09
C PRO A 32 4.83 10.91 4.26
N THR A 33 4.41 9.68 4.41
CA THR A 33 4.86 8.76 5.44
C THR A 33 6.28 8.28 5.13
N PRO A 34 7.22 8.37 6.08
CA PRO A 34 8.59 7.90 5.86
C PRO A 34 8.65 6.40 5.57
N ARG A 35 9.50 5.98 4.62
CA ARG A 35 9.74 4.57 4.28
C ARG A 35 10.02 3.68 5.50
N GLY A 36 10.80 4.16 6.46
CA GLY A 36 11.12 3.40 7.68
C GLY A 36 9.87 3.05 8.48
N LEU A 37 8.90 3.96 8.56
CA LEU A 37 7.64 3.70 9.25
C LEU A 37 6.79 2.65 8.51
N TYR A 38 6.81 2.68 7.18
CA TYR A 38 6.20 1.61 6.39
C TYR A 38 6.83 0.26 6.68
N LEU A 39 8.16 0.16 6.60
CA LEU A 39 8.89 -1.09 6.79
C LEU A 39 8.69 -1.67 8.21
N ASP A 40 8.84 -0.83 9.23
CA ASP A 40 8.94 -1.31 10.61
C ASP A 40 7.57 -1.49 11.28
N VAL A 41 6.53 -0.79 10.82
CA VAL A 41 5.24 -0.70 11.52
C VAL A 41 4.05 -1.00 10.61
N LEU A 42 3.90 -0.23 9.52
CA LEU A 42 2.65 -0.27 8.76
C LEU A 42 2.53 -1.54 7.91
N LEU A 43 3.56 -1.88 7.14
CA LEU A 43 3.54 -3.04 6.26
C LEU A 43 3.35 -4.36 7.04
N PRO A 44 4.08 -4.63 8.14
CA PRO A 44 3.82 -5.81 8.97
C PRO A 44 2.37 -5.86 9.49
N ARG A 45 1.81 -4.71 9.90
CA ARG A 45 0.43 -4.63 10.39
C ARG A 45 -0.59 -4.87 9.27
N MET A 46 -0.35 -4.33 8.08
CA MET A 46 -1.20 -4.53 6.90
C MET A 46 -1.22 -6.00 6.47
N LEU A 47 -0.05 -6.65 6.43
CA LEU A 47 0.06 -8.07 6.12
C LEU A 47 -0.61 -8.95 7.19
N ALA A 48 -0.44 -8.61 8.48
CA ALA A 48 -1.10 -9.31 9.57
C ALA A 48 -2.63 -9.16 9.53
N ALA A 49 -3.14 -8.00 9.10
CA ALA A 49 -4.58 -7.77 8.94
C ALA A 49 -5.20 -8.60 7.80
N GLY A 50 -4.42 -8.94 6.77
CA GLY A 50 -4.86 -9.85 5.71
C GLY A 50 -5.04 -11.29 6.17
N GLY A 51 -4.30 -11.73 7.20
CA GLY A 51 -4.62 -12.91 8.01
C GLY A 51 -4.86 -14.24 7.28
N GLY A 52 -4.47 -14.37 6.01
CA GLY A 52 -4.76 -15.54 5.16
C GLY A 52 -6.20 -15.64 4.66
N ASP A 53 -7.05 -14.64 4.90
CA ASP A 53 -8.42 -14.56 4.37
C ASP A 53 -8.37 -13.85 3.01
N PRO A 54 -8.63 -14.56 1.88
CA PRO A 54 -8.55 -13.95 0.56
C PRO A 54 -9.63 -12.88 0.31
N GLU A 55 -10.67 -12.79 1.16
CA GLU A 55 -11.75 -11.81 1.03
C GLU A 55 -11.53 -10.55 1.89
N ARG A 56 -10.48 -10.51 2.72
CA ARG A 56 -10.20 -9.40 3.64
C ARG A 56 -8.73 -9.02 3.66
N GLY A 57 -8.45 -7.72 3.82
CA GLY A 57 -7.09 -7.21 3.96
C GLY A 57 -6.77 -6.12 2.95
N PHE A 58 -5.48 -5.99 2.67
CA PHE A 58 -4.95 -4.99 1.76
C PHE A 58 -4.59 -5.65 0.42
N PHE A 59 -4.95 -4.97 -0.67
CA PHE A 59 -4.76 -5.44 -2.03
C PHE A 59 -4.04 -4.39 -2.84
N VAL A 60 -3.21 -4.84 -3.77
CA VAL A 60 -2.59 -4.01 -4.80
C VAL A 60 -3.46 -4.06 -6.05
N ALA A 61 -3.73 -2.89 -6.61
CA ALA A 61 -4.34 -2.75 -7.93
C ALA A 61 -3.23 -2.54 -8.95
N ASP A 62 -2.99 -3.55 -9.78
CA ASP A 62 -2.11 -3.45 -10.93
C ASP A 62 -2.97 -3.11 -12.16
N ASP A 63 -2.65 -2.01 -12.85
CA ASP A 63 -3.28 -1.76 -14.13
C ASP A 63 -2.60 -2.61 -15.20
N THR A 64 -3.21 -3.76 -15.49
CA THR A 64 -2.74 -4.69 -16.51
C THR A 64 -2.99 -4.21 -17.95
N ASP A 65 -3.63 -3.05 -18.14
CA ASP A 65 -3.76 -2.43 -19.46
C ASP A 65 -2.55 -1.50 -19.69
N GLY A 66 -1.65 -1.97 -20.56
CA GLY A 66 -0.56 -1.18 -21.15
C GLY A 66 -0.92 -0.66 -22.52
#